data_AF-A0AAD8CF01-F1
#
_entry.id   AF-A0AAD8CF01-F1
#
_cell.length_a   1.000
_cell.length_b   1.000
_cell.length_c   1.000
_cell.angle_alpha   90.00
_cell.angle_beta   90.00
_cell.angle_gamma   90.00
#
_symmetry.space_group_name_H-M   'P 1'
#
loop_
_entity.id
_entity.type
_entity.pdbx_description
1 polymer ?
#
loop_
_entity_poly.entity_id
_entity_poly.type
_entity_poly.pdbx_seq_one_letter_code
_entity_poly.pdbx_strand_id
1 'polypeptide(L)'
;LQCWDIRQEYRSTKTNGRLLLKGRGFGNDVDIVVGETDYQSYAILYYQQRRKITVKLYGRSSDIPDNIIDKFQEAVLKQNIGEDFIYYFPKYGFCESADEFHILRE
;
A
#
# COMPACT_ATOMS: atom_id res chain seq x y z
N LEU A 1 11.92 18.67 7.22
CA LEU A 1 12.01 17.21 7.01
C LEU A 1 12.65 16.99 5.65
N GLN A 2 13.57 16.06 5.52
CA GLN A 2 14.10 15.66 4.22
C GLN A 2 13.11 14.66 3.61
N CYS A 3 12.53 15.01 2.47
CA CYS A 3 11.47 14.24 1.82
C CYS A 3 12.03 13.46 0.63
N TRP A 4 11.57 12.23 0.44
CA TRP A 4 11.95 11.38 -0.70
C TRP A 4 10.75 11.09 -1.58
N ASP A 5 10.93 11.24 -2.90
CA ASP A 5 9.95 10.89 -3.93
C ASP A 5 10.37 9.60 -4.63
N ILE A 6 9.65 8.51 -4.38
CA ILE A 6 9.89 7.19 -4.99
C ILE A 6 8.89 6.99 -6.12
N ARG A 7 9.38 7.01 -7.36
CA ARG A 7 8.56 6.86 -8.56
C ARG A 7 8.60 5.43 -9.06
N GLN A 8 7.42 4.82 -9.13
CA GLN A 8 7.23 3.44 -9.55
C GLN A 8 6.10 3.36 -10.58
N GLU A 9 6.23 2.43 -11.53
CA GLU A 9 5.20 2.15 -12.52
C GLU A 9 4.40 0.89 -12.12
N TYR A 10 3.10 1.04 -11.84
CA TYR A 10 2.21 -0.09 -11.62
C TYR A 10 1.54 -0.47 -12.93
N ARG A 11 1.87 -1.67 -13.45
CA ARG A 11 1.36 -2.13 -14.74
C ARG A 11 0.06 -2.88 -14.57
N SER A 12 -0.96 -2.52 -15.36
CA SER A 12 -2.21 -3.25 -15.40
C SER A 12 -2.00 -4.69 -15.88
N THR A 13 -2.70 -5.62 -15.26
CA THR A 13 -2.79 -7.01 -15.73
C THR A 13 -4.07 -7.23 -16.53
N LYS A 14 -4.32 -8.47 -16.98
CA LYS A 14 -5.59 -8.84 -17.62
C LYS A 14 -6.79 -8.79 -16.67
N THR A 15 -6.55 -8.79 -15.36
CA THR A 15 -7.59 -8.77 -14.33
C THR A 15 -7.72 -7.35 -13.79
N ASN A 16 -8.93 -6.77 -13.88
CA ASN A 16 -9.21 -5.45 -13.34
C ASN A 16 -8.92 -5.40 -11.84
N GLY A 17 -8.29 -4.31 -11.38
CA GLY A 17 -7.89 -4.14 -9.98
C GLY A 17 -6.61 -4.89 -9.60
N ARG A 18 -6.04 -5.71 -10.49
CA ARG A 18 -4.74 -6.37 -10.29
C ARG A 18 -3.66 -5.69 -11.10
N LEU A 19 -2.61 -5.30 -10.40
CA LEU A 19 -1.46 -4.54 -10.88
C LEU A 19 -0.18 -5.33 -10.61
N LEU A 20 0.86 -5.03 -11.39
CA LEU A 20 2.18 -5.62 -11.25
C LEU A 20 3.22 -4.51 -11.14
N LEU A 21 3.96 -4.51 -10.04
CA LEU A 21 5.18 -3.73 -9.89
C LEU A 21 6.37 -4.64 -10.19
N LYS A 22 7.18 -4.29 -11.19
CA LYS A 22 8.39 -5.04 -11.52
C LYS A 22 9.49 -4.72 -10.53
N GLY A 23 10.06 -5.76 -9.91
CA GLY A 23 11.21 -5.59 -9.02
C GLY A 23 12.53 -5.75 -9.76
N ARG A 24 13.60 -5.16 -9.22
CA ARG A 24 14.96 -5.39 -9.75
C ARG A 24 15.42 -6.81 -9.41
N GLY A 25 15.59 -7.66 -10.41
CA GLY A 25 16.07 -9.03 -10.25
C GLY A 25 14.99 -10.10 -10.02
N PHE A 26 15.37 -11.37 -10.11
CA PHE A 26 14.44 -12.50 -10.10
C PHE A 26 13.67 -12.61 -8.78
N GLY A 27 12.35 -12.76 -8.87
CA GLY A 27 11.46 -12.96 -7.73
C GLY A 27 11.14 -11.70 -6.91
N ASN A 28 11.52 -10.51 -7.38
CA ASN A 28 11.22 -9.25 -6.68
C ASN A 28 9.96 -8.55 -7.18
N ASP A 29 9.31 -9.09 -8.21
CA ASP A 29 7.99 -8.63 -8.66
C ASP A 29 6.98 -8.66 -7.50
N VAL A 30 6.18 -7.60 -7.44
CA VAL A 30 5.13 -7.45 -6.44
C VAL A 30 3.79 -7.44 -7.16
N ASP A 31 2.96 -8.44 -6.86
CA ASP A 31 1.58 -8.48 -7.30
C ASP A 31 0.74 -7.63 -6.35
N ILE A 32 -0.09 -6.74 -6.89
CA ILE A 32 -0.85 -5.79 -6.12
C ILE A 32 -2.32 -5.93 -6.51
N VAL A 33 -3.20 -6.10 -5.53
CA VAL A 33 -4.64 -6.19 -5.74
C VAL A 33 -5.34 -5.10 -4.95
N VAL A 34 -6.15 -4.29 -5.63
CA VAL A 34 -7.12 -3.40 -5.00
C VAL A 34 -8.29 -4.25 -4.53
N GLY A 35 -8.39 -4.50 -3.23
CA GLY A 35 -9.38 -5.41 -2.66
C GLY A 35 -10.73 -4.73 -2.41
N GLU A 36 -10.74 -3.75 -1.51
CA GLU A 36 -11.93 -2.96 -1.17
C GLU A 36 -11.59 -1.48 -1.24
N THR A 37 -12.46 -0.68 -1.87
CA THR A 37 -12.33 0.77 -1.92
C THR A 37 -13.67 1.38 -2.29
N ASP A 38 -13.97 2.55 -1.71
CA ASP A 38 -15.09 3.38 -2.14
C ASP A 38 -14.65 4.49 -3.12
N TYR A 39 -13.37 4.51 -3.51
CA TYR A 39 -12.67 5.52 -4.30
C TYR A 39 -12.61 6.94 -3.69
N GLN A 40 -13.46 7.24 -2.72
CA GLN A 40 -13.69 8.56 -2.15
C GLN A 40 -13.00 8.80 -0.81
N SER A 41 -12.87 7.77 0.03
CA SER A 41 -12.35 7.93 1.39
C SER A 41 -11.25 6.93 1.75
N TYR A 42 -11.31 5.67 1.26
CA TYR A 42 -10.30 4.67 1.60
C TYR A 42 -10.04 3.64 0.50
N ALA A 43 -8.92 2.92 0.63
CA ALA A 43 -8.63 1.71 -0.13
C ALA A 43 -7.83 0.71 0.70
N ILE A 44 -8.18 -0.57 0.62
CA ILE A 44 -7.45 -1.71 1.17
C ILE A 44 -6.78 -2.45 0.01
N LEU A 45 -5.45 -2.45 0.01
CA LEU A 45 -4.62 -3.07 -1.02
C LEU A 45 -3.86 -4.26 -0.45
N TYR A 46 -3.76 -5.32 -1.26
CA TYR A 46 -2.97 -6.51 -0.96
C TYR A 46 -1.72 -6.50 -1.82
N TYR A 47 -0.57 -6.75 -1.20
CA TYR A 47 0.73 -6.85 -1.85
C TYR A 47 1.27 -8.25 -1.64
N GLN A 48 1.64 -8.93 -2.71
CA GLN A 48 2.25 -10.25 -2.64
C GLN A 48 3.63 -10.23 -3.30
N GLN A 49 4.67 -10.51 -2.52
CA GLN A 49 6.04 -10.63 -2.97
C GLN A 49 6.67 -11.89 -2.39
N ARG A 50 7.30 -12.73 -3.21
CA ARG A 50 7.95 -13.99 -2.78
C ARG A 50 7.08 -14.87 -1.86
N ARG A 51 5.78 -14.98 -2.19
CA ARG A 51 4.74 -15.71 -1.41
C ARG A 51 4.46 -15.15 -0.01
N LYS A 52 4.97 -13.96 0.32
CA LYS A 52 4.58 -13.21 1.52
C LYS A 52 3.54 -12.18 1.13
N ILE A 53 2.51 -12.06 1.95
CA ILE A 53 1.42 -11.11 1.76
C ILE A 53 1.49 -9.99 2.78
N THR A 54 1.21 -8.76 2.34
CA THR A 54 1.04 -7.58 3.19
C THR A 54 -0.27 -6.91 2.78
N VAL A 55 -1.03 -6.44 3.77
CA VAL A 55 -2.25 -5.66 3.54
C VAL A 55 -1.96 -4.22 3.95
N LYS A 56 -2.42 -3.24 3.16
CA LYS A 56 -2.24 -1.82 3.42
C LYS A 56 -3.57 -1.09 3.34
N LEU A 57 -3.84 -0.26 4.33
CA LEU A 57 -4.96 0.67 4.35
C LEU A 57 -4.46 2.07 3.96
N TYR A 58 -5.12 2.67 2.99
CA TYR A 58 -4.91 4.06 2.56
C TYR A 58 -6.18 4.86 2.82
N GLY A 59 -6.05 6.05 3.40
CA GLY A 59 -7.12 7.04 3.50
C GLY A 59 -6.85 8.22 2.56
N ARG A 60 -7.91 8.88 2.08
CA ARG A 60 -7.80 10.21 1.42
C ARG A 60 -7.53 11.32 2.43
N SER A 61 -7.80 11.05 3.72
CA SER A 61 -7.45 11.86 4.89
C SER A 61 -6.73 10.98 5.93
N SER A 62 -6.02 11.61 6.87
CA SER A 62 -5.39 10.94 8.02
C SER A 62 -6.42 10.43 9.05
N ASP A 63 -7.61 11.00 9.04
CA ASP A 63 -8.72 10.62 9.91
C ASP A 63 -9.58 9.58 9.21
N ILE A 64 -9.27 8.32 9.51
CA ILE A 64 -10.01 7.16 9.00
C ILE A 64 -11.02 6.73 10.06
N PRO A 65 -12.31 6.58 9.71
CA PRO A 65 -13.34 6.10 10.63
C PRO A 65 -13.05 4.70 11.19
N ASP A 66 -13.43 4.46 12.45
CA ASP A 66 -13.15 3.19 13.16
C ASP A 66 -13.71 1.97 12.42
N ASN A 67 -14.91 2.07 11.84
CA ASN A 67 -15.51 0.98 11.06
C ASN A 67 -14.68 0.58 9.83
N ILE A 68 -13.87 1.50 9.27
CA ILE A 68 -12.94 1.19 8.18
C ILE A 68 -11.64 0.56 8.72
N ILE A 69 -11.20 0.98 9.90
CA ILE A 69 -10.07 0.35 10.61
C ILE A 69 -10.42 -1.10 10.96
N ASP A 70 -11.62 -1.36 11.48
CA ASP A 70 -12.11 -2.70 11.81
C ASP A 70 -12.14 -3.61 10.58
N LYS A 71 -12.64 -3.11 9.44
CA LYS A 71 -12.61 -3.83 8.16
C LYS A 71 -11.19 -4.20 7.74
N PHE A 72 -10.24 -3.28 7.91
CA PHE A 72 -8.84 -3.54 7.62
C PHE A 72 -8.25 -4.61 8.54
N GLN A 73 -8.51 -4.54 9.84
CA GLN A 73 -8.07 -5.55 10.80
C GLN A 73 -8.64 -6.94 10.47
N GLU A 74 -9.93 -7.03 10.15
CA GLU A 74 -10.57 -8.27 9.70
C GLU A 74 -9.92 -8.81 8.41
N ALA A 75 -9.62 -7.93 7.45
CA ALA A 75 -8.93 -8.29 6.21
C ALA A 75 -7.51 -8.84 6.46
N VAL A 76 -6.77 -8.26 7.41
CA VAL A 76 -5.44 -8.74 7.84
C VAL A 76 -5.54 -10.13 8.46
N LEU A 77 -6.48 -10.31 9.41
CA LEU A 77 -6.69 -11.58 10.11
C LEU A 77 -7.07 -12.73 9.14
N LYS A 78 -7.88 -12.43 8.11
CA LYS A 78 -8.23 -13.39 7.04
C LYS A 78 -7.01 -13.89 6.24
N GLN A 79 -5.90 -13.17 6.25
CA GLN A 79 -4.63 -13.59 5.64
C GLN A 79 -3.72 -14.38 6.60
N ASN A 80 -4.23 -14.76 7.78
CA ASN A 80 -3.47 -15.40 8.86
C ASN A 80 -2.30 -14.53 9.37
N ILE A 81 -2.46 -13.22 9.31
CA ILE A 81 -1.52 -12.25 9.89
C ILE A 81 -2.07 -11.85 11.27
N GLY A 82 -1.30 -12.04 12.33
CA GLY A 82 -1.71 -11.65 13.69
C GLY A 82 -1.76 -10.13 13.88
N GLU A 83 -2.55 -9.68 14.86
CA GLU A 83 -2.72 -8.25 15.18
C GLU A 83 -1.41 -7.56 15.56
N ASP A 84 -0.48 -8.28 16.20
CA ASP A 84 0.86 -7.80 16.56
C ASP A 84 1.70 -7.36 15.34
N PHE A 85 1.27 -7.71 14.12
CA PHE A 85 1.91 -7.33 12.87
C PHE A 85 1.18 -6.18 12.15
N ILE A 86 0.27 -5.48 12.84
CA ILE A 86 -0.39 -4.28 12.35
C ILE A 86 0.37 -3.05 12.84
N TYR A 87 0.93 -2.29 11.91
CA TYR A 87 1.73 -1.10 12.20
C TYR A 87 1.02 0.15 11.69
N TYR A 88 0.77 1.09 12.60
CA TYR A 88 0.18 2.38 12.27
C TYR A 88 1.26 3.39 11.86
N PHE A 89 1.07 4.00 10.70
CA PHE A 89 1.96 5.06 10.21
C PHE A 89 1.60 6.40 10.89
N PRO A 90 2.56 7.34 11.01
CA PRO A 90 2.30 8.66 11.57
C PRO A 90 1.17 9.39 10.84
N LYS A 91 0.32 10.10 11.61
CA LYS A 91 -0.74 10.99 11.08
C LYS A 91 -0.26 12.43 10.81
N TYR A 92 1.04 12.67 10.90
CA TYR A 92 1.66 13.98 10.74
C TYR A 92 3.02 13.83 10.05
N GLY A 93 3.59 14.94 9.57
CA GLY A 93 4.89 14.93 8.89
C GLY A 93 4.85 14.42 7.45
N PHE A 94 3.67 14.49 6.80
CA PHE A 94 3.55 14.25 5.37
C PHE A 94 4.40 15.25 4.57
N CYS A 95 4.86 14.80 3.41
CA CYS A 95 5.65 15.60 2.46
C CYS A 95 4.83 15.80 1.18
N GLU A 96 4.78 17.03 0.69
CA GLU A 96 4.13 17.34 -0.60
C GLU A 96 5.09 17.25 -1.79
N SER A 97 6.38 17.53 -1.57
CA SER A 97 7.40 17.49 -2.61
C SER A 97 8.78 17.10 -2.06
N ALA A 98 9.65 16.66 -2.97
CA ALA A 98 11.05 16.37 -2.72
C ALA A 98 11.91 17.17 -3.72
N ASP A 99 13.12 17.55 -3.33
CA ASP A 99 14.08 18.17 -4.25
C ASP A 99 14.68 17.14 -5.22
N GLU A 100 15.40 17.63 -6.23
CA GLU A 100 15.94 16.80 -7.31
C GLU A 100 16.93 15.71 -6.87
N PHE A 101 17.57 15.89 -5.71
CA PHE A 101 18.54 14.94 -5.16
C PHE A 101 17.86 13.79 -4.39
N HIS A 102 16.55 13.91 -4.11
CA HIS A 102 15.77 12.94 -3.34
C HIS A 102 14.66 12.28 -4.16
N ILE A 103 14.84 12.21 -5.48
CA ILE A 103 13.97 11.48 -6.40
C ILE A 103 14.62 10.13 -6.74
N LEU A 104 13.98 9.04 -6.34
CA LEU A 104 14.35 7.68 -6.74
C LEU A 104 13.40 7.20 -7.83
N ARG A 105 13.94 6.80 -8.99
CA ARG A 105 13.18 6.22 -10.09
C ARG A 105 13.47 4.72 -10.17
N GLU A 106 12.42 3.91 -10.04
CA GLU A 106 12.45 2.44 -10.07
C GLU A 106 11.82 1.88 -11.35
#